data_AF-H1A7B6-F1
#
_entry.id   AF-H1A7B6-F1
#
_cell.length_a   1.000
_cell.length_b   1.000
_cell.length_c   1.000
_cell.angle_alpha   90.00
_cell.angle_beta   90.00
_cell.angle_gamma   90.00
#
_symmetry.space_group_name_H-M   'P 1'
#
loop_
_entity.id
_entity.type
_entity.pdbx_description
1 polymer ?
#
loop_
_entity_poly.entity_id
_entity_poly.type
_entity_poly.pdbx_seq_one_letter_code
_entity_poly.pdbx_strand_id
1 'polypeptide(L)'
;MLPLLFLIATAGLIEARPSAMLKPSFGFSMMGVVGGTDASPGEFPWQLSQQRLGGSWSHSCGASLIGATKALSAAHCVDGASASILRVIAGLHQRSNTAGTQTSNVASYTTHESYNQGSATFANDVAILNLATAITTGGNIAFATLAQGSNDFAGTTCVISGWGRTSASNALPDTLQKVSIPVISGTQCQSLVAGIGTIWDGHICLYDSAGNIGSCNGDSGGPLNCPSGGATVVAGVTSWGISSLGVCRQDYPSVYTRVSYYYTWINSHL
;
A
#
# COMPACT_ATOMS: atom_id res chain seq x y z
N MET A 1 6.13 10.28 -86.98
CA MET A 1 6.99 9.39 -86.18
C MET A 1 6.84 9.80 -84.72
N LEU A 2 5.94 9.12 -84.01
CA LEU A 2 5.53 9.42 -82.64
C LEU A 2 5.96 8.22 -81.76
N PRO A 3 6.65 8.41 -80.63
CA PRO A 3 7.21 7.29 -79.88
C PRO A 3 6.17 6.58 -79.01
N LEU A 4 6.23 5.24 -79.00
CA LEU A 4 5.48 4.35 -78.11
C LEU A 4 5.83 4.64 -76.64
N LEU A 5 4.84 5.01 -75.81
CA LEU A 5 4.93 4.93 -74.36
C LEU A 5 4.40 3.56 -73.90
N PHE A 6 5.28 2.74 -73.32
CA PHE A 6 4.91 1.54 -72.57
C PHE A 6 4.36 1.94 -71.19
N LEU A 7 3.08 1.64 -70.91
CA LEU A 7 2.53 1.68 -69.56
C LEU A 7 2.97 0.40 -68.82
N ILE A 8 3.83 0.54 -67.82
CA ILE A 8 4.12 -0.52 -66.84
C ILE A 8 3.17 -0.32 -65.66
N ALA A 9 2.15 -1.17 -65.55
CA ALA A 9 1.29 -1.23 -64.38
C ALA A 9 2.05 -1.96 -63.25
N THR A 10 2.50 -1.23 -62.24
CA THR A 10 3.03 -1.82 -61.01
C THR A 10 1.86 -2.12 -60.07
N ALA A 11 1.56 -3.41 -59.89
CA ALA A 11 0.65 -3.85 -58.85
C ALA A 11 1.37 -3.71 -57.49
N GLY A 12 1.02 -2.67 -56.74
CA GLY A 12 1.48 -2.49 -55.37
C GLY A 12 0.85 -3.54 -54.46
N LEU A 13 1.66 -4.48 -53.97
CA LEU A 13 1.29 -5.35 -52.86
C LEU A 13 1.19 -4.47 -51.61
N ILE A 14 -0.04 -4.28 -51.12
CA ILE A 14 -0.29 -3.70 -49.80
C ILE A 14 0.10 -4.76 -48.77
N GLU A 15 1.32 -4.68 -48.24
CA GLU A 15 1.68 -5.41 -47.03
C GLU A 15 0.87 -4.83 -45.87
N ALA A 16 -0.14 -5.57 -45.43
CA ALA A 16 -0.86 -5.31 -44.20
C ALA A 16 0.14 -5.42 -43.04
N ARG A 17 0.55 -4.29 -42.47
CA ARG A 17 1.30 -4.27 -41.21
C ARG A 17 0.43 -4.94 -40.14
N PRO A 18 0.93 -5.96 -39.42
CA PRO A 18 0.17 -6.53 -38.32
C PRO A 18 -0.09 -5.42 -37.30
N SER A 19 -1.38 -5.16 -37.03
CA SER A 19 -1.81 -4.28 -35.96
C SER A 19 -1.08 -4.72 -34.68
N ALA A 20 -0.24 -3.84 -34.15
CA ALA A 20 0.36 -4.04 -32.84
C ALA A 20 -0.80 -4.23 -31.84
N MET A 21 -1.01 -5.46 -31.37
CA MET A 21 -1.89 -5.71 -30.25
C MET A 21 -1.31 -4.92 -29.08
N LEU A 22 -2.02 -3.88 -28.65
CA LEU A 22 -1.74 -3.20 -27.39
C LEU A 22 -1.69 -4.26 -26.29
N LYS A 23 -0.48 -4.54 -25.79
CA LYS A 23 -0.34 -5.33 -24.57
C LYS A 23 -1.14 -4.61 -23.48
N PRO A 24 -1.96 -5.32 -22.68
CA PRO A 24 -2.57 -4.72 -21.51
C PRO A 24 -1.47 -4.11 -20.64
N SER A 25 -1.54 -2.81 -20.40
CA SER A 25 -0.63 -2.14 -19.47
C SER A 25 -1.09 -2.46 -18.05
N PHE A 26 -0.43 -3.43 -17.43
CA PHE A 26 -0.56 -3.68 -16.00
C PHE A 26 0.26 -2.63 -15.24
N GLY A 27 -0.37 -1.94 -14.29
CA GLY A 27 0.27 -0.95 -13.44
C GLY A 27 0.27 -1.38 -11.98
N PHE A 28 1.32 -1.06 -11.24
CA PHE A 28 1.33 -1.18 -9.79
C PHE A 28 0.62 0.04 -9.20
N SER A 29 -0.29 -0.19 -8.25
CA SER A 29 -1.09 0.86 -7.63
C SER A 29 -0.92 0.82 -6.12
N MET A 30 -1.01 2.00 -5.50
CA MET A 30 -1.19 2.12 -4.05
C MET A 30 -2.47 1.37 -3.63
N MET A 31 -2.58 0.96 -2.37
CA MET A 31 -3.60 0.00 -1.87
C MET A 31 -4.53 0.63 -0.81
N GLY A 32 -5.59 -0.04 -0.32
CA GLY A 32 -6.84 0.49 0.34
C GLY A 32 -7.67 -0.58 1.07
N VAL A 33 -8.98 -0.41 1.26
CA VAL A 33 -9.88 -1.49 1.76
C VAL A 33 -11.13 -1.65 0.88
N VAL A 34 -11.20 -2.71 0.08
CA VAL A 34 -12.35 -3.06 -0.78
C VAL A 34 -13.18 -4.16 -0.12
N GLY A 35 -14.51 -4.00 -0.15
CA GLY A 35 -15.45 -4.97 0.43
C GLY A 35 -15.42 -5.06 1.96
N GLY A 36 -14.92 -3.99 2.60
CA GLY A 36 -14.86 -3.87 4.05
C GLY A 36 -16.13 -3.36 4.71
N THR A 37 -16.03 -3.15 6.01
CA THR A 37 -17.05 -2.53 6.86
C THR A 37 -16.42 -1.41 7.69
N ASP A 38 -17.27 -0.56 8.28
CA ASP A 38 -16.80 0.46 9.22
C ASP A 38 -16.11 -0.18 10.43
N ALA A 39 -14.91 0.29 10.74
CA ALA A 39 -14.24 0.01 11.99
C ALA A 39 -14.93 0.74 13.14
N SER A 40 -14.73 0.30 14.39
CA SER A 40 -15.15 1.07 15.56
C SER A 40 -14.10 2.13 15.93
N PRO A 41 -14.48 3.24 16.60
CA PRO A 41 -13.52 4.17 17.17
C PRO A 41 -12.52 3.44 18.08
N GLY A 42 -11.21 3.66 17.87
CA GLY A 42 -10.16 3.05 18.68
C GLY A 42 -9.93 1.55 18.45
N GLU A 43 -10.57 0.92 17.44
CA GLU A 43 -10.37 -0.50 17.14
C GLU A 43 -8.92 -0.82 16.72
N PHE A 44 -8.28 0.11 16.01
CA PHE A 44 -6.86 0.05 15.65
C PHE A 44 -6.16 1.31 16.20
N PRO A 45 -5.83 1.35 17.51
CA PRO A 45 -5.42 2.58 18.17
C PRO A 45 -4.05 3.10 17.74
N TRP A 46 -3.28 2.28 17.01
CA TRP A 46 -2.03 2.67 16.35
C TRP A 46 -2.22 3.18 14.92
N GLN A 47 -3.42 3.07 14.33
CA GLN A 47 -3.69 3.54 12.97
C GLN A 47 -3.49 5.04 12.88
N LEU A 48 -2.69 5.47 11.90
CA LEU A 48 -2.47 6.87 11.58
C LEU A 48 -3.00 7.18 10.18
N SER A 49 -3.46 8.43 10.03
CA SER A 49 -3.67 9.05 8.73
C SER A 49 -2.45 9.92 8.41
N GLN A 50 -1.61 9.47 7.48
CA GLN A 50 -0.54 10.31 6.92
C GLN A 50 -1.14 11.24 5.87
N GLN A 51 -0.97 12.53 6.10
CA GLN A 51 -1.47 13.58 5.21
C GLN A 51 -0.34 14.28 4.48
N ARG A 52 -0.63 14.73 3.26
CA ARG A 52 0.27 15.51 2.41
C ARG A 52 -0.35 16.87 2.10
N LEU A 53 0.48 17.92 2.08
CA LEU A 53 0.06 19.26 1.68
C LEU A 53 0.22 19.43 0.15
N GLY A 54 -0.91 19.60 -0.54
CA GLY A 54 -0.97 19.82 -2.00
C GLY A 54 -1.89 20.99 -2.39
N GLY A 55 -1.95 22.02 -1.53
CA GLY A 55 -2.92 23.11 -1.56
C GLY A 55 -3.75 23.14 -0.28
N SER A 56 -4.27 21.98 0.11
CA SER A 56 -4.80 21.70 1.45
C SER A 56 -4.23 20.39 1.98
N TRP A 57 -4.34 20.18 3.30
CA TRP A 57 -3.96 18.92 3.91
C TRP A 57 -4.99 17.85 3.57
N SER A 58 -4.56 16.78 2.91
CA SER A 58 -5.40 15.64 2.57
C SER A 58 -4.72 14.33 2.94
N HIS A 59 -5.53 13.31 3.23
CA HIS A 59 -5.05 11.96 3.42
C HIS A 59 -4.33 11.46 2.17
N SER A 60 -3.15 10.88 2.36
CA SER A 60 -2.30 10.38 1.27
C SER A 60 -1.90 8.93 1.48
N CYS A 61 -1.63 8.53 2.73
CA CYS A 61 -1.19 7.19 3.11
C CYS A 61 -1.68 6.85 4.52
N GLY A 62 -1.65 5.58 4.88
CA GLY A 62 -1.64 5.12 6.25
C GLY A 62 -0.24 5.15 6.88
N ALA A 63 -0.21 4.97 8.20
CA ALA A 63 0.98 4.64 8.97
C ALA A 63 0.55 3.96 10.29
N SER A 64 1.51 3.41 11.02
CA SER A 64 1.32 2.83 12.36
C SER A 64 2.13 3.59 13.40
N LEU A 65 1.53 4.01 14.51
CA LEU A 65 2.23 4.62 15.62
C LEU A 65 3.03 3.56 16.38
N ILE A 66 4.35 3.64 16.37
CA ILE A 66 5.25 2.65 17.00
C ILE A 66 6.01 3.20 18.21
N GLY A 67 5.87 4.50 18.47
CA GLY A 67 6.40 5.19 19.65
C GLY A 67 5.88 6.62 19.71
N ALA A 68 6.19 7.35 20.77
CA ALA A 68 5.66 8.70 20.97
C ALA A 68 6.06 9.66 19.84
N THR A 69 7.25 9.50 19.28
CA THR A 69 7.79 10.34 18.20
C THR A 69 8.12 9.54 16.93
N LYS A 70 7.58 8.31 16.81
CA LYS A 70 7.95 7.35 15.77
C LYS A 70 6.71 6.72 15.15
N ALA A 71 6.65 6.73 13.82
CA ALA A 71 5.63 6.00 13.06
C ALA A 71 6.26 5.13 11.97
N LEU A 72 5.67 3.96 11.71
CA LEU A 72 6.02 3.05 10.63
C LEU A 72 5.14 3.32 9.43
N SER A 73 5.72 3.50 8.24
CA SER A 73 5.00 3.66 6.98
C SER A 73 5.77 2.98 5.84
N ALA A 74 5.30 3.15 4.60
CA ALA A 74 5.97 2.69 3.40
C ALA A 74 6.96 3.75 2.90
N ALA A 75 8.06 3.32 2.26
CA ALA A 75 9.03 4.24 1.67
C ALA A 75 8.42 5.02 0.50
N HIS A 76 7.61 4.38 -0.35
CA HIS A 76 6.97 5.04 -1.47
C HIS A 76 5.98 6.16 -1.06
N CYS A 77 5.50 6.13 0.19
CA CYS A 77 4.62 7.19 0.72
C CYS A 77 5.37 8.50 1.00
N VAL A 78 6.69 8.46 1.16
CA VAL A 78 7.53 9.63 1.47
C VAL A 78 8.58 9.91 0.40
N ASP A 79 8.78 9.00 -0.54
CA ASP A 79 9.76 9.14 -1.61
C ASP A 79 9.56 10.44 -2.41
N GLY A 80 10.65 11.20 -2.57
CA GLY A 80 10.66 12.51 -3.21
C GLY A 80 9.85 13.63 -2.52
N ALA A 81 9.24 13.40 -1.35
CA ALA A 81 8.44 14.40 -0.64
C ALA A 81 9.26 15.19 0.38
N SER A 82 9.09 16.52 0.48
CA SER A 82 9.65 17.24 1.63
C SER A 82 8.97 16.82 2.93
N ALA A 83 9.72 16.61 4.02
CA ALA A 83 9.13 16.34 5.34
C ALA A 83 8.17 17.46 5.78
N SER A 84 8.44 18.71 5.39
CA SER A 84 7.60 19.88 5.72
C SER A 84 6.18 19.84 5.14
N ILE A 85 5.93 19.01 4.13
CA ILE A 85 4.60 18.83 3.53
C ILE A 85 3.91 17.56 4.03
N LEU A 86 4.44 16.92 5.08
CA LEU A 86 3.92 15.68 5.65
C LEU A 86 3.53 15.87 7.12
N ARG A 87 2.41 15.26 7.51
CA ARG A 87 1.97 15.16 8.91
C ARG A 87 1.21 13.86 9.13
N VAL A 88 1.05 13.48 10.39
CA VAL A 88 0.21 12.35 10.80
C VAL A 88 -0.89 12.81 11.75
N ILE A 89 -2.03 12.13 11.71
CA ILE A 89 -3.13 12.28 12.67
C ILE A 89 -3.37 10.93 13.36
N ALA A 90 -3.31 10.93 14.69
CA ALA A 90 -3.58 9.78 15.56
C ALA A 90 -4.97 9.88 16.21
N GLY A 91 -5.60 8.72 16.43
CA GLY A 91 -6.93 8.61 17.04
C GLY A 91 -8.08 9.03 16.13
N LEU A 92 -7.80 9.27 14.84
CA LEU A 92 -8.80 9.62 13.84
C LEU A 92 -9.71 8.42 13.56
N HIS A 93 -11.01 8.67 13.43
CA HIS A 93 -12.00 7.66 13.05
C HIS A 93 -12.76 8.08 11.80
N GLN A 94 -13.29 9.31 11.78
CA GLN A 94 -13.89 9.95 10.61
C GLN A 94 -12.98 11.06 10.11
N ARG A 95 -12.64 11.11 8.81
CA ARG A 95 -11.73 12.15 8.27
C ARG A 95 -12.32 13.56 8.39
N SER A 96 -13.64 13.66 8.39
CA SER A 96 -14.41 14.90 8.58
C SER A 96 -14.41 15.42 10.02
N ASN A 97 -14.09 14.58 11.01
CA ASN A 97 -14.15 14.92 12.43
C ASN A 97 -12.82 14.64 13.16
N THR A 98 -12.10 15.71 13.49
CA THR A 98 -10.79 15.67 14.16
C THR A 98 -10.87 15.93 15.67
N ALA A 99 -12.06 16.01 16.25
CA ALA A 99 -12.22 16.18 17.69
C ALA A 99 -11.56 15.03 18.47
N GLY A 100 -10.74 15.35 19.47
CA GLY A 100 -10.04 14.35 20.29
C GLY A 100 -8.86 13.64 19.60
N THR A 101 -8.47 14.07 18.40
CA THR A 101 -7.30 13.54 17.69
C THR A 101 -6.03 14.32 18.03
N GLN A 102 -4.86 13.71 17.79
CA GLN A 102 -3.57 14.37 17.92
C GLN A 102 -2.90 14.47 16.55
N THR A 103 -2.39 15.65 16.19
CA THR A 103 -1.67 15.88 14.93
C THR A 103 -0.21 16.18 15.21
N SER A 104 0.69 15.55 14.46
CA SER A 104 2.12 15.87 14.49
C SER A 104 2.66 16.01 13.07
N ASN A 105 3.45 17.06 12.83
CA ASN A 105 4.19 17.18 11.58
C ASN A 105 5.32 16.14 11.53
N VAL A 106 5.74 15.76 10.34
CA VAL A 106 6.94 14.93 10.15
C VAL A 106 8.17 15.85 10.16
N ALA A 107 9.09 15.64 11.10
CA ALA A 107 10.34 16.38 11.17
C ALA A 107 11.38 15.85 10.17
N SER A 108 11.43 14.53 10.03
CA SER A 108 12.25 13.82 9.05
C SER A 108 11.70 12.41 8.86
N TYR A 109 12.19 11.69 7.87
CA TYR A 109 11.89 10.27 7.70
C TYR A 109 13.14 9.53 7.23
N THR A 110 13.19 8.23 7.52
CA THR A 110 14.25 7.33 7.09
C THR A 110 13.63 6.20 6.29
N THR A 111 13.98 6.10 5.02
CA THR A 111 13.60 4.97 4.16
C THR A 111 14.66 3.88 4.26
N HIS A 112 14.28 2.62 4.06
CA HIS A 112 15.26 1.54 3.95
C HIS A 112 16.29 1.86 2.86
N GLU A 113 17.57 1.65 3.15
CA GLU A 113 18.70 2.07 2.31
C GLU A 113 18.70 1.35 0.96
N SER A 114 18.13 0.16 0.96
CA SER A 114 17.95 -0.71 -0.20
C SER A 114 16.55 -0.61 -0.85
N TYR A 115 15.77 0.43 -0.52
CA TYR A 115 14.44 0.64 -1.12
C TYR A 115 14.52 0.68 -2.65
N ASN A 116 13.71 -0.19 -3.26
CA ASN A 116 13.36 -0.17 -4.68
C ASN A 116 14.53 -0.12 -5.68
N GLN A 117 15.69 -0.72 -5.37
CA GLN A 117 16.92 -0.79 -6.19
C GLN A 117 16.71 -1.35 -7.63
N GLY A 118 15.97 -0.65 -8.47
CA GLY A 118 15.59 -1.05 -9.83
C GLY A 118 14.50 -2.12 -9.94
N SER A 119 13.80 -2.47 -8.86
CA SER A 119 12.70 -3.43 -8.90
C SER A 119 11.38 -2.74 -9.27
N ALA A 120 10.53 -3.39 -10.07
CA ALA A 120 9.18 -2.92 -10.33
C ALA A 120 8.20 -3.27 -9.17
N THR A 121 8.64 -4.06 -8.18
CA THR A 121 7.78 -4.60 -7.11
C THR A 121 8.12 -4.09 -5.72
N PHE A 122 8.64 -2.86 -5.60
CA PHE A 122 8.79 -2.14 -4.32
C PHE A 122 9.51 -2.96 -3.23
N ALA A 123 10.65 -3.54 -3.58
CA ALA A 123 11.48 -4.25 -2.60
C ALA A 123 11.93 -3.29 -1.48
N ASN A 124 11.93 -3.75 -0.23
CA ASN A 124 12.30 -2.97 0.96
C ASN A 124 11.48 -1.68 1.14
N ASP A 125 10.18 -1.72 0.82
CA ASP A 125 9.28 -0.59 0.94
C ASP A 125 8.83 -0.36 2.39
N VAL A 126 9.72 0.23 3.18
CA VAL A 126 9.49 0.57 4.59
C VAL A 126 10.20 1.88 4.95
N ALA A 127 9.55 2.68 5.77
CA ALA A 127 10.07 3.94 6.29
C ALA A 127 9.66 4.18 7.74
N ILE A 128 10.54 4.88 8.46
CA ILE A 128 10.28 5.44 9.79
C ILE A 128 10.06 6.93 9.65
N LEU A 129 8.92 7.42 10.14
CA LEU A 129 8.63 8.84 10.24
C LEU A 129 9.03 9.33 11.64
N ASN A 130 9.92 10.31 11.70
CA ASN A 130 10.27 11.01 12.93
C ASN A 130 9.32 12.19 13.12
N LEU A 131 8.48 12.11 14.15
CA LEU A 131 7.44 13.10 14.42
C LEU A 131 8.05 14.32 15.14
N ALA A 132 7.61 15.51 14.76
CA ALA A 132 8.09 16.77 15.33
C ALA A 132 7.61 17.00 16.78
N THR A 133 6.48 16.39 17.14
CA THR A 133 5.90 16.45 18.48
C THR A 133 5.50 15.06 18.94
N ALA A 134 5.68 14.79 20.24
CA ALA A 134 5.28 13.53 20.82
C ALA A 134 3.75 13.37 20.82
N ILE A 135 3.28 12.21 20.40
CA ILE A 135 1.88 11.78 20.50
C ILE A 135 1.73 11.00 21.81
N THR A 136 0.76 11.40 22.62
CA THR A 136 0.48 10.77 23.91
C THR A 136 -0.57 9.68 23.74
N THR A 137 -0.37 8.52 24.37
CA THR A 137 -1.36 7.44 24.39
C THR A 137 -2.55 7.79 25.28
N GLY A 138 -3.71 7.21 24.98
CA GLY A 138 -4.96 7.45 25.71
C GLY A 138 -6.18 7.47 24.78
N GLY A 139 -7.35 7.14 25.33
CA GLY A 139 -8.58 7.03 24.54
C GLY A 139 -8.40 6.05 23.36
N ASN A 140 -8.46 6.59 22.14
CA ASN A 140 -8.33 5.83 20.89
C ASN A 140 -6.89 5.74 20.35
N ILE A 141 -5.87 6.06 21.17
CA ILE A 141 -4.47 6.13 20.73
C ILE A 141 -3.59 5.21 21.59
N ALA A 142 -2.85 4.31 20.93
CA ALA A 142 -1.87 3.42 21.55
C ALA A 142 -0.74 3.08 20.57
N PHE A 143 0.40 2.64 21.10
CA PHE A 143 1.50 2.17 20.26
C PHE A 143 1.23 0.74 19.75
N ALA A 144 1.62 0.48 18.51
CA ALA A 144 1.56 -0.84 17.92
C ALA A 144 2.55 -1.79 18.58
N THR A 145 2.13 -3.04 18.80
CA THR A 145 3.07 -4.15 18.96
C THR A 145 3.44 -4.65 17.57
N LEU A 146 4.73 -4.72 17.25
CA LEU A 146 5.22 -5.20 15.95
C LEU A 146 5.41 -6.71 15.97
N ALA A 147 5.14 -7.36 14.83
CA ALA A 147 5.52 -8.76 14.65
C ALA A 147 7.06 -8.91 14.68
N GLN A 148 7.55 -9.98 15.29
CA GLN A 148 8.98 -10.23 15.52
C GLN A 148 9.37 -11.65 15.10
N GLY A 149 10.68 -11.90 14.98
CA GLY A 149 11.23 -13.24 14.82
C GLY A 149 10.71 -14.00 13.60
N SER A 150 10.46 -15.29 13.76
CA SER A 150 9.97 -16.17 12.70
C SER A 150 8.44 -16.18 12.57
N ASN A 151 7.75 -15.12 12.99
CA ASN A 151 6.30 -15.05 12.85
C ASN A 151 5.92 -15.17 11.38
N ASP A 152 5.35 -16.31 11.02
CA ASP A 152 4.72 -16.56 9.74
C ASP A 152 3.21 -16.63 9.94
N PHE A 153 2.50 -15.81 9.17
CA PHE A 153 1.06 -15.68 9.26
C PHE A 153 0.36 -16.43 8.12
N ALA A 154 1.06 -17.17 7.25
CA ALA A 154 0.43 -17.95 6.19
C ALA A 154 -0.73 -18.83 6.72
N GLY A 155 -1.91 -18.73 6.11
CA GLY A 155 -3.14 -19.40 6.55
C GLY A 155 -3.89 -18.68 7.68
N THR A 156 -3.33 -17.62 8.25
CA THR A 156 -3.98 -16.80 9.29
C THR A 156 -4.87 -15.74 8.65
N THR A 157 -6.08 -15.58 9.17
CA THR A 157 -6.95 -14.44 8.84
C THR A 157 -6.50 -13.23 9.64
N CYS A 158 -6.07 -12.19 8.93
CA CYS A 158 -5.68 -10.90 9.49
C CYS A 158 -6.67 -9.82 9.05
N VAL A 159 -6.50 -8.61 9.55
CA VAL A 159 -7.38 -7.47 9.24
C VAL A 159 -6.56 -6.34 8.65
N ILE A 160 -6.95 -5.87 7.47
CA ILE A 160 -6.44 -4.61 6.90
C ILE A 160 -7.37 -3.48 7.28
N SER A 161 -6.83 -2.28 7.47
CA SER A 161 -7.59 -1.10 7.86
C SER A 161 -7.09 0.17 7.18
N GLY A 162 -8.00 1.11 6.91
CA GLY A 162 -7.63 2.44 6.45
C GLY A 162 -8.75 3.25 5.76
N TRP A 163 -8.36 4.36 5.14
CA TRP A 163 -9.23 5.32 4.46
C TRP A 163 -9.00 5.39 2.94
N GLY A 164 -8.39 4.34 2.37
CA GLY A 164 -8.19 4.19 0.93
C GLY A 164 -9.48 3.93 0.17
N ARG A 165 -9.40 3.88 -1.15
CA ARG A 165 -10.53 3.69 -2.06
C ARG A 165 -11.21 2.36 -1.75
N THR A 166 -12.52 2.43 -1.54
CA THR A 166 -13.39 1.27 -1.33
C THR A 166 -14.03 0.76 -2.62
N SER A 167 -13.86 1.50 -3.73
CA SER A 167 -14.50 1.23 -5.01
C SER A 167 -13.63 1.74 -6.18
N ALA A 168 -14.08 1.50 -7.40
CA ALA A 168 -13.48 2.09 -8.61
C ALA A 168 -13.63 3.63 -8.66
N SER A 169 -14.37 4.27 -7.74
CA SER A 169 -14.42 5.73 -7.65
C SER A 169 -13.19 6.28 -6.94
N ASN A 170 -12.83 7.54 -7.20
CA ASN A 170 -11.74 8.23 -6.47
C ASN A 170 -12.18 8.74 -5.09
N ALA A 171 -13.42 8.48 -4.67
CA ALA A 171 -13.91 8.90 -3.37
C ALA A 171 -13.29 8.03 -2.27
N LEU A 172 -12.72 8.68 -1.26
CA LEU A 172 -12.22 8.04 -0.06
C LEU A 172 -13.36 7.95 0.98
N PRO A 173 -13.51 6.85 1.72
CA PRO A 173 -14.47 6.74 2.81
C PRO A 173 -14.18 7.79 3.88
N ASP A 174 -15.21 8.27 4.56
CA ASP A 174 -15.02 9.17 5.71
C ASP A 174 -14.64 8.38 6.96
N THR A 175 -15.41 7.33 7.27
CA THR A 175 -15.16 6.39 8.36
C THR A 175 -14.04 5.42 8.03
N LEU A 176 -13.17 5.12 9.00
CA LEU A 176 -12.12 4.09 8.90
C LEU A 176 -12.76 2.75 8.50
N GLN A 177 -12.24 2.13 7.44
CA GLN A 177 -12.70 0.83 6.97
C GLN A 177 -11.81 -0.29 7.51
N LYS A 178 -12.37 -1.50 7.60
CA LYS A 178 -11.62 -2.73 7.88
C LYS A 178 -12.15 -3.89 7.05
N VAL A 179 -11.29 -4.88 6.77
CA VAL A 179 -11.74 -6.17 6.24
C VAL A 179 -10.83 -7.30 6.70
N SER A 180 -11.44 -8.44 7.02
CA SER A 180 -10.73 -9.68 7.37
C SER A 180 -10.34 -10.41 6.09
N ILE A 181 -9.06 -10.72 5.93
CA ILE A 181 -8.51 -11.35 4.73
C ILE A 181 -7.40 -12.36 5.11
N PRO A 182 -7.34 -13.54 4.48
CA PRO A 182 -6.32 -14.52 4.80
C PRO A 182 -4.97 -14.13 4.19
N VAL A 183 -3.92 -14.37 4.96
CA VAL A 183 -2.54 -14.35 4.49
C VAL A 183 -2.26 -15.65 3.75
N ILE A 184 -1.61 -15.55 2.59
CA ILE A 184 -1.16 -16.70 1.80
C ILE A 184 0.35 -16.88 1.90
N SER A 185 0.84 -18.08 1.57
CA SER A 185 2.28 -18.35 1.53
C SER A 185 2.97 -17.52 0.45
N GLY A 186 4.26 -17.24 0.63
CA GLY A 186 5.07 -16.55 -0.38
C GLY A 186 5.11 -17.29 -1.71
N THR A 187 5.13 -18.63 -1.69
CA THR A 187 5.08 -19.48 -2.88
C THR A 187 3.77 -19.34 -3.65
N GLN A 188 2.63 -19.40 -2.95
CA GLN A 188 1.33 -19.18 -3.56
C GLN A 188 1.22 -17.75 -4.13
N CYS A 189 1.70 -16.76 -3.39
CA CYS A 189 1.71 -15.38 -3.84
C CYS A 189 2.51 -15.20 -5.13
N GLN A 190 3.73 -15.76 -5.19
CA GLN A 190 4.57 -15.72 -6.38
C GLN A 190 3.92 -16.42 -7.58
N SER A 191 3.22 -17.54 -7.36
CA SER A 191 2.47 -18.21 -8.43
C SER A 191 1.35 -17.35 -9.01
N LEU A 192 0.64 -16.60 -8.16
CA LEU A 192 -0.46 -15.72 -8.60
C LEU A 192 0.02 -14.49 -9.37
N VAL A 193 1.25 -14.01 -9.12
CA VAL A 193 1.85 -12.87 -9.85
C VAL A 193 2.91 -13.31 -10.87
N ALA A 194 2.95 -14.60 -11.21
CA ALA A 194 3.94 -15.14 -12.13
C ALA A 194 3.86 -14.45 -13.51
N GLY A 195 5.02 -13.98 -14.01
CA GLY A 195 5.10 -13.23 -15.26
C GLY A 195 4.69 -11.75 -15.17
N ILE A 196 4.24 -11.28 -13.99
CA ILE A 196 3.86 -9.88 -13.74
C ILE A 196 4.83 -9.22 -12.75
N GLY A 197 5.18 -9.93 -11.67
CA GLY A 197 6.02 -9.38 -10.60
C GLY A 197 6.81 -10.46 -9.84
N THR A 198 7.76 -9.98 -9.03
CA THR A 198 8.57 -10.80 -8.13
C THR A 198 8.16 -10.54 -6.67
N ILE A 199 7.94 -11.62 -5.93
CA ILE A 199 7.69 -11.65 -4.49
C ILE A 199 9.01 -12.00 -3.79
N TRP A 200 9.42 -11.16 -2.85
CA TRP A 200 10.64 -11.32 -2.07
C TRP A 200 10.31 -11.83 -0.66
N ASP A 201 11.31 -12.34 0.07
CA ASP A 201 11.12 -12.82 1.45
C ASP A 201 10.61 -11.72 2.40
N GLY A 202 11.00 -10.47 2.12
CA GLY A 202 10.49 -9.28 2.79
C GLY A 202 9.02 -8.95 2.47
N HIS A 203 8.31 -9.75 1.70
CA HIS A 203 6.89 -9.58 1.42
C HIS A 203 6.01 -10.54 2.24
N ILE A 204 4.82 -10.05 2.56
CA ILE A 204 3.69 -10.83 3.07
C ILE A 204 2.47 -10.52 2.19
N CYS A 205 1.72 -11.54 1.82
CA CYS A 205 0.67 -11.43 0.82
C CYS A 205 -0.70 -11.81 1.38
N LEU A 206 -1.72 -11.10 0.94
CA LEU A 206 -3.11 -11.32 1.29
C LEU A 206 -3.88 -11.65 0.02
N TYR A 207 -4.76 -12.64 0.07
CA TYR A 207 -5.52 -13.02 -1.10
C TYR A 207 -6.89 -13.58 -0.74
N ASP A 208 -7.93 -12.98 -1.30
CA ASP A 208 -9.26 -13.57 -1.29
C ASP A 208 -9.49 -14.34 -2.59
N SER A 209 -9.60 -15.67 -2.48
CA SER A 209 -9.88 -16.53 -3.63
C SER A 209 -11.24 -16.24 -4.28
N ALA A 210 -12.16 -15.59 -3.58
CA ALA A 210 -13.44 -15.17 -4.15
C ALA A 210 -13.33 -13.86 -4.96
N GLY A 211 -12.21 -13.14 -4.85
CA GLY A 211 -11.95 -11.90 -5.60
C GLY A 211 -12.84 -10.72 -5.22
N ASN A 212 -13.46 -10.74 -4.04
CA ASN A 212 -14.43 -9.74 -3.60
C ASN A 212 -13.82 -8.70 -2.66
N ILE A 213 -12.77 -9.09 -1.93
CA ILE A 213 -12.11 -8.22 -0.95
C ILE A 213 -10.61 -8.10 -1.27
N GLY A 214 -10.01 -7.00 -0.83
CA GLY A 214 -8.59 -6.74 -1.05
C GLY A 214 -8.26 -5.28 -0.79
N SER A 215 -7.06 -4.86 -1.17
CA SER A 215 -6.62 -3.50 -0.94
C SER A 215 -6.64 -2.61 -2.21
N CYS A 216 -7.09 -1.35 -2.14
CA CYS A 216 -7.00 -0.34 -3.23
C CYS A 216 -6.72 1.17 -2.92
N ASN A 217 -5.74 1.83 -3.52
CA ASN A 217 -5.27 3.23 -3.29
C ASN A 217 -5.69 4.04 -2.02
N GLY A 218 -4.72 4.41 -1.18
CA GLY A 218 -4.85 5.35 -0.05
C GLY A 218 -4.44 4.79 1.32
N ASP A 219 -4.41 3.47 1.50
CA ASP A 219 -3.94 2.75 2.69
C ASP A 219 -2.49 2.29 2.60
N SER A 220 -1.77 2.65 1.54
CA SER A 220 -0.32 2.50 1.46
C SER A 220 0.35 2.97 2.76
N GLY A 221 1.31 2.22 3.28
CA GLY A 221 1.93 2.47 4.59
C GLY A 221 1.10 2.07 5.81
N GLY A 222 -0.18 1.72 5.64
CA GLY A 222 -1.07 1.27 6.71
C GLY A 222 -0.74 -0.13 7.25
N PRO A 223 -1.30 -0.50 8.41
CA PRO A 223 -1.03 -1.78 9.06
C PRO A 223 -1.79 -2.96 8.45
N LEU A 224 -1.13 -4.11 8.40
CA LEU A 224 -1.77 -5.42 8.45
C LEU A 224 -1.82 -5.90 9.90
N ASN A 225 -3.02 -6.05 10.44
CA ASN A 225 -3.26 -6.39 11.84
C ASN A 225 -3.52 -7.91 11.97
N CYS A 226 -2.59 -8.65 12.56
CA CYS A 226 -2.68 -10.11 12.69
C CYS A 226 -2.78 -10.56 14.15
N PRO A 227 -3.53 -11.63 14.45
CA PRO A 227 -3.52 -12.24 15.78
C PRO A 227 -2.18 -12.96 16.03
N SER A 228 -1.59 -12.75 17.21
CA SER A 228 -0.36 -13.41 17.65
C SER A 228 -0.35 -13.50 19.19
N GLY A 229 -0.29 -14.73 19.73
CA GLY A 229 -0.16 -14.94 21.18
C GLY A 229 -1.29 -14.34 22.03
N GLY A 230 -2.52 -14.26 21.49
CA GLY A 230 -3.67 -13.66 22.18
C GLY A 230 -3.78 -12.14 22.08
N ALA A 231 -2.85 -11.48 21.38
CA ALA A 231 -2.89 -10.05 21.08
C ALA A 231 -2.93 -9.80 19.57
N THR A 232 -3.18 -8.55 19.17
CA THR A 232 -3.05 -8.10 17.78
C THR A 232 -1.70 -7.43 17.60
N VAL A 233 -0.98 -7.80 16.53
CA VAL A 233 0.30 -7.19 16.15
C VAL A 233 0.22 -6.63 14.74
N VAL A 234 1.01 -5.60 14.46
CA VAL A 234 1.24 -5.10 13.10
C VAL A 234 2.26 -6.03 12.43
N ALA A 235 1.78 -6.86 11.50
CA ALA A 235 2.55 -7.87 10.80
C ALA A 235 3.04 -7.41 9.42
N GLY A 236 2.43 -6.38 8.87
CA GLY A 236 2.74 -5.88 7.54
C GLY A 236 2.52 -4.37 7.40
N VAL A 237 3.19 -3.79 6.41
CA VAL A 237 3.01 -2.41 5.95
C VAL A 237 2.48 -2.45 4.51
N THR A 238 1.33 -1.84 4.24
CA THR A 238 0.72 -1.85 2.90
C THR A 238 1.69 -1.30 1.86
N SER A 239 1.97 -2.05 0.80
CA SER A 239 2.96 -1.67 -0.21
C SER A 239 2.34 -1.52 -1.60
N TRP A 240 2.02 -2.63 -2.28
CA TRP A 240 1.56 -2.59 -3.67
C TRP A 240 0.57 -3.69 -4.01
N GLY A 241 -0.19 -3.45 -5.08
CA GLY A 241 -1.02 -4.45 -5.72
C GLY A 241 -1.13 -4.23 -7.22
N ILE A 242 -1.79 -5.16 -7.88
CA ILE A 242 -2.03 -5.09 -9.32
C ILE A 242 -3.24 -4.19 -9.59
N SER A 243 -3.10 -3.32 -10.58
CA SER A 243 -4.20 -2.52 -11.11
C SER A 243 -4.29 -2.61 -12.63
N SER A 244 -5.50 -2.36 -13.13
CA SER A 244 -5.78 -2.20 -14.55
C SER A 244 -6.59 -0.92 -14.74
N LEU A 245 -6.12 -0.01 -15.60
CA LEU A 245 -6.77 1.28 -15.86
C LEU A 245 -7.05 2.10 -14.58
N GLY A 246 -6.16 2.02 -13.58
CA GLY A 246 -6.28 2.74 -12.30
C GLY A 246 -7.29 2.14 -11.31
N VAL A 247 -7.79 0.94 -11.59
CA VAL A 247 -8.68 0.16 -10.72
C VAL A 247 -7.92 -1.06 -10.18
N CYS A 248 -7.97 -1.25 -8.86
CA CYS A 248 -7.28 -2.36 -8.20
C CYS A 248 -7.97 -3.69 -8.50
N ARG A 249 -7.14 -4.73 -8.68
CA ARG A 249 -7.55 -6.05 -9.13
C ARG A 249 -7.59 -7.04 -7.98
N GLN A 250 -8.80 -7.37 -7.54
CA GLN A 250 -9.03 -8.20 -6.34
C GLN A 250 -8.86 -9.69 -6.65
N ASP A 251 -8.78 -10.04 -7.94
CA ASP A 251 -8.34 -11.34 -8.42
C ASP A 251 -6.82 -11.56 -8.29
N TYR A 252 -6.06 -10.56 -7.84
CA TYR A 252 -4.64 -10.66 -7.52
C TYR A 252 -4.37 -10.40 -6.03
N PRO A 253 -3.26 -10.92 -5.47
CA PRO A 253 -2.91 -10.68 -4.08
C PRO A 253 -2.59 -9.20 -3.82
N SER A 254 -2.89 -8.78 -2.59
CA SER A 254 -2.37 -7.53 -2.01
C SER A 254 -1.03 -7.80 -1.34
N VAL A 255 -0.01 -6.99 -1.63
CA VAL A 255 1.36 -7.21 -1.15
C VAL A 255 1.76 -6.14 -0.14
N TYR A 256 2.26 -6.62 0.99
CA TYR A 256 2.68 -5.82 2.13
C TYR A 256 4.15 -6.12 2.42
N THR A 257 4.86 -5.14 2.98
CA THR A 257 6.20 -5.34 3.55
C THR A 257 6.08 -6.11 4.86
N ARG A 258 6.77 -7.24 4.99
CA ARG A 258 6.72 -8.14 6.16
C ARG A 258 7.47 -7.54 7.35
N VAL A 259 6.74 -7.10 8.38
CA VAL A 259 7.34 -6.40 9.53
C VAL A 259 8.35 -7.25 10.28
N SER A 260 8.09 -8.55 10.47
CA SER A 260 9.02 -9.44 11.17
C SER A 260 10.37 -9.56 10.47
N TYR A 261 10.41 -9.48 9.14
CA TYR A 261 11.65 -9.50 8.35
C TYR A 261 12.49 -8.23 8.58
N TYR A 262 11.85 -7.06 8.66
CA TYR A 262 12.53 -5.78 8.88
C TYR A 262 12.60 -5.37 10.35
N TYR A 263 12.23 -6.24 11.30
CA TYR A 263 12.10 -5.86 12.70
C TYR A 263 13.42 -5.28 13.27
N THR A 264 14.56 -5.90 12.97
CA THR A 264 15.88 -5.40 13.40
C THR A 264 16.17 -4.00 12.84
N TRP A 265 15.86 -3.76 11.56
CA TRP A 265 16.04 -2.46 10.93
C TRP A 265 15.08 -1.42 11.52
N ILE A 266 13.82 -1.77 11.75
CA ILE A 266 12.85 -0.88 12.40
C ILE A 266 13.36 -0.49 13.79
N ASN A 267 13.81 -1.47 14.57
CA ASN A 267 14.26 -1.26 15.95
C ASN A 267 15.54 -0.41 16.04
N SER A 268 16.43 -0.45 15.04
CA SER A 268 17.63 0.42 15.03
C SER A 268 17.32 1.89 14.74
N HIS A 269 16.07 2.23 14.44
CA HIS A 269 15.62 3.58 14.09
C HIS A 269 14.53 4.12 15.03
N LEU A 270 14.21 3.41 16.13
CA LEU A 270 13.30 3.87 17.18
C LEU A 270 13.90 4.96 18.06
#